data_AF-A0A256XMY3-F1
#
_entry.id   AF-A0A256XMY3-F1
#
_cell.length_a   1.000
_cell.length_b   1.000
_cell.length_c   1.000
_cell.angle_alpha   90.00
_cell.angle_beta   90.00
_cell.angle_gamma   90.00
#
_symmetry.space_group_name_H-M   'P 1'
#
loop_
_entity.id
_entity.type
_entity.pdbx_description
1 polymer ?
#
loop_
_entity_poly.entity_id
_entity_poly.type
_entity_poly.pdbx_seq_one_letter_code
_entity_poly.pdbx_strand_id
1 'polypeptide(L)' 'MHSLELLRGIGKRTLWKILEERRRKTFESFDDIKERTKIDPVKVIVERIIEELSEPQRHYLFVPPQVIKRPRPRF' A
#
# COMPACT_ATOMS: atom_id res chain seq x y z
N MET A 1 13.86 2.46 -4.52
CA MET A 1 12.80 2.17 -3.55
C MET A 1 11.49 2.14 -4.32
N HIS A 2 10.76 1.04 -4.28
CA HIS A 2 9.51 0.89 -5.03
C HIS A 2 8.32 1.10 -4.09
N SER A 3 7.27 1.79 -4.54
CA SER A 3 6.13 2.12 -3.66
C SER A 3 5.43 0.89 -3.08
N LEU A 4 5.49 -0.25 -3.78
CA LEU A 4 4.95 -1.53 -3.29
C LEU A 4 5.72 -2.12 -2.10
N GLU A 5 6.97 -1.71 -1.86
CA GLU A 5 7.73 -2.13 -0.66
C GLU A 5 7.19 -1.47 0.61
N LEU A 6 6.39 -0.40 0.48
CA LEU A 6 5.72 0.25 1.61
C LEU A 6 4.49 -0.54 2.08
N LEU A 7 4.01 -1.49 1.28
CA LEU A 7 2.88 -2.33 1.63
C LEU A 7 3.35 -3.49 2.50
N ARG A 8 2.83 -3.55 3.74
CA ARG A 8 3.10 -4.69 4.63
C ARG A 8 2.69 -6.00 3.95
N GLY A 9 3.55 -7.01 4.06
CA GLY A 9 3.37 -8.30 3.42
C GLY A 9 3.96 -8.43 2.01
N ILE A 10 4.43 -7.33 1.40
CA ILE A 10 5.12 -7.37 0.10
C ILE A 10 6.64 -7.24 0.31
N GLY A 11 7.31 -8.39 0.42
CA GLY A 11 8.77 -8.45 0.42
C GLY A 11 9.37 -8.39 -1.00
N LYS A 12 10.71 -8.35 -1.10
CA LYS A 12 11.44 -8.27 -2.38
C LYS A 12 11.06 -9.39 -3.37
N ARG A 13 10.88 -10.63 -2.90
CA ARG A 13 10.46 -11.76 -3.76
C ARG A 13 9.07 -11.52 -4.36
N THR A 14 8.12 -11.12 -3.53
CA THR A 14 6.74 -10.92 -3.97
C THR A 14 6.59 -9.68 -4.85
N LEU A 15 7.37 -8.63 -4.56
CA LEU A 15 7.53 -7.46 -5.43
C LEU A 15 7.91 -7.88 -6.86
N TRP A 16 8.99 -8.66 -7.01
CA TRP A 16 9.44 -9.14 -8.32
C TRP A 16 8.37 -9.97 -9.02
N LYS A 17 7.70 -10.86 -8.27
CA LYS A 17 6.60 -11.66 -8.82
C LYS A 17 5.45 -10.80 -9.36
N ILE A 18 5.02 -9.77 -8.62
CA ILE A 18 3.97 -8.84 -9.07
C ILE A 18 4.42 -8.12 -10.36
N LEU A 19 5.68 -7.67 -10.42
CA LEU A 19 6.21 -6.97 -11.58
C LEU A 19 6.30 -7.87 -12.82
N GLU A 20 6.74 -9.12 -12.66
CA GLU A 20 6.80 -10.10 -13.75
C GLU A 20 5.41 -10.46 -14.27
N GLU A 21 4.46 -10.73 -13.37
CA GLU A 21 3.09 -11.02 -13.75
C GLU A 21 2.46 -9.81 -14.48
N ARG A 22 2.66 -8.59 -13.98
CA ARG A 22 2.19 -7.38 -14.65
C ARG A 22 2.78 -7.19 -16.05
N ARG A 23 4.05 -7.57 -16.25
CA ARG A 23 4.71 -7.53 -17.57
C ARG A 23 4.13 -8.52 -18.56
N ARG A 24 3.68 -9.70 -18.08
CA ARG A 24 3.05 -10.72 -18.92
C ARG A 24 1.65 -10.30 -19.37
N LYS A 25 0.83 -9.84 -18.43
CA LYS A 25 -0.54 -9.38 -18.68
C LYS A 25 -0.93 -8.37 -17.59
N THR A 26 -1.55 -7.26 -18.00
CA THR A 26 -2.15 -6.31 -17.06
C THR A 26 -3.21 -6.99 -16.21
N PHE A 27 -3.28 -6.63 -14.93
CA PHE A 27 -4.31 -7.15 -14.05
C PHE A 27 -5.67 -6.54 -14.39
N GLU A 28 -6.68 -7.39 -14.52
CA GLU A 28 -8.05 -6.97 -14.88
C GLU A 28 -8.95 -6.82 -13.63
N SER A 29 -8.61 -7.53 -12.55
CA SER A 29 -9.38 -7.52 -11.30
C SER A 29 -8.51 -7.77 -10.07
N PHE A 30 -9.05 -7.52 -8.88
CA PHE A 30 -8.38 -7.86 -7.63
C PHE A 30 -8.22 -9.37 -7.44
N ASP A 31 -9.18 -10.17 -7.91
CA ASP A 31 -9.08 -11.62 -7.90
C ASP A 31 -7.96 -12.13 -8.81
N ASP A 32 -7.77 -11.55 -10.00
CA ASP A 32 -6.66 -11.89 -10.91
C ASP A 32 -5.29 -11.65 -10.25
N ILE A 33 -5.16 -10.53 -9.52
CA ILE A 33 -3.95 -10.25 -8.73
C ILE A 33 -3.76 -11.34 -7.68
N LYS A 34 -4.83 -11.72 -6.98
CA LYS A 34 -4.79 -12.72 -5.90
C LYS A 34 -4.40 -14.11 -6.40
N GLU A 35 -4.99 -14.57 -7.49
CA GLU A 35 -4.68 -15.87 -8.07
C GLU A 35 -3.23 -15.95 -8.57
N ARG A 36 -2.77 -14.92 -9.28
CA ARG A 36 -1.44 -14.92 -9.90
C ARG A 36 -0.32 -14.69 -8.88
N THR A 37 -0.50 -13.71 -7.99
CA THR A 37 0.54 -13.30 -7.04
C THR A 37 0.48 -14.08 -5.73
N LYS A 38 -0.67 -14.71 -5.40
CA LYS A 38 -0.99 -15.32 -4.11
C LYS A 38 -1.01 -14.33 -2.93
N ILE A 39 -1.23 -13.05 -3.21
CA ILE A 39 -1.45 -12.00 -2.21
C ILE A 39 -2.88 -11.53 -2.31
N ASP A 40 -3.55 -11.29 -1.19
CA ASP A 40 -4.83 -10.61 -1.20
C ASP A 40 -4.61 -9.07 -1.31
N PRO A 41 -4.84 -8.46 -2.48
CA PRO A 41 -4.55 -7.03 -2.66
C PRO A 41 -5.46 -6.14 -1.82
N VAL A 42 -6.70 -6.56 -1.58
CA VAL A 42 -7.67 -5.79 -0.81
C VAL A 42 -7.20 -5.69 0.64
N LYS A 43 -6.80 -6.82 1.22
CA LYS A 43 -6.29 -6.86 2.59
C LYS A 43 -5.08 -5.95 2.77
N VAL A 44 -4.12 -6.02 1.84
CA VAL A 44 -2.89 -5.23 1.90
C VAL A 44 -3.17 -3.72 1.79
N ILE A 45 -4.10 -3.32 0.92
CA ILE A 45 -4.50 -1.92 0.77
C ILE A 45 -5.20 -1.42 2.04
N VAL A 46 -6.13 -2.21 2.59
CA VAL A 46 -6.88 -1.85 3.81
C VAL A 46 -5.93 -1.68 4.99
N GLU A 47 -5.01 -2.63 5.21
CA GLU A 47 -4.00 -2.52 6.26
C GLU A 47 -3.16 -1.25 6.10
N ARG A 48 -2.74 -0.94 4.87
CA ARG A 48 -1.96 0.28 4.61
C ARG A 48 -2.75 1.56 4.88
N ILE A 49 -4.02 1.62 4.51
CA ILE A 49 -4.88 2.77 4.78
C ILE A 49 -5.03 2.98 6.29
N ILE A 50 -5.24 1.90 7.05
CA ILE A 50 -5.36 1.97 8.51
C ILE A 50 -4.05 2.47 9.14
N GLU A 51 -2.89 1.99 8.66
CA GLU A 51 -1.58 2.47 9.10
C GLU A 51 -1.38 3.97 8.81
N GLU A 52 -1.72 4.42 7.60
CA GLU A 52 -1.63 5.83 7.19
C GLU A 52 -2.55 6.75 8.00
N LEU A 53 -3.71 6.24 8.43
CA LEU A 53 -4.63 6.99 9.29
C LEU A 53 -4.18 7.05 10.74
N SER A 54 -3.56 5.97 11.24
CA SER A 54 -3.23 5.80 12.67
C SER A 54 -1.90 6.44 13.04
N GLU A 55 -0.90 6.33 12.18
CA GLU A 55 0.46 6.79 12.46
C GLU A 55 1.01 7.65 11.33
N PRO A 56 1.80 8.70 11.66
CA PRO A 56 2.41 9.53 10.64
C PRO A 56 3.40 8.71 9.80
N GLN A 57 3.08 8.52 8.52
CA GLN A 57 3.92 7.82 7.57
C GLN A 57 4.87 8.79 6.85
N ARG A 58 6.06 8.32 6.47
CA ARG A 58 6.98 9.11 5.63
C ARG A 58 6.45 9.29 4.21
N HIS A 59 5.71 8.31 3.71
CA HIS A 59 5.06 8.33 2.41
C HIS A 59 3.60 7.89 2.57
N TYR A 60 2.72 8.72 2.03
CA TYR A 60 1.28 8.46 2.00
C TYR A 60 0.89 8.06 0.58
N LEU A 61 0.23 6.92 0.44
CA LEU A 61 -0.18 6.37 -0.86
C LEU A 61 -1.67 6.57 -1.10
N PHE A 62 -2.50 6.45 -0.06
CA PHE A 62 -3.94 6.37 -0.19
C PHE A 62 -4.67 7.50 0.54
N VAL A 63 -4.11 7.99 1.65
CA VAL A 63 -4.75 9.03 2.48
C VAL A 63 -3.87 10.27 2.54
N PRO A 64 -4.40 11.49 2.43
CA PRO A 64 -3.59 12.69 2.63
C PRO A 64 -2.98 12.73 4.03
N PRO A 65 -1.76 13.28 4.20
CA PRO A 65 -1.15 13.41 5.51
C PRO A 65 -2.09 14.16 6.44
N GLN A 66 -2.42 13.51 7.55
CA GLN A 66 -3.21 14.09 8.62
C GLN A 66 -2.36 15.20 9.22
N VAL A 67 -2.54 16.45 8.79
CA VAL A 67 -1.99 17.59 9.53
C VAL A 67 -2.78 17.58 10.84
N ILE A 68 -2.23 16.95 11.87
CA ILE A 68 -2.74 17.08 13.23
C ILE A 68 -2.77 18.58 13.46
N LYS A 69 -3.97 19.18 13.40
CA LYS A 69 -4.18 20.58 13.73
C LYS A 69 -3.88 20.64 15.23
N ARG A 70 -2.59 20.81 15.57
CA ARG A 70 -2.20 21.11 16.94
C ARG A 70 -3.06 22.32 17.31
N PRO A 71 -3.83 22.26 18.41
CA PRO A 71 -4.60 23.42 18.82
C PRO A 71 -3.63 24.59 18.87
N ARG A 72 -3.96 25.67 18.15
CA ARG A 72 -3.10 26.86 18.15
C ARG A 72 -2.90 27.25 19.61
N PRO A 73 -1.66 27.42 20.10
CA PRO A 73 -1.45 27.88 21.45
C PRO A 73 -2.27 29.15 21.63
N ARG A 74 -3.22 29.12 22.58
CA ARG A 74 -3.83 30.37 23.05
C ARG A 74 -2.73 31.02 23.89
N PHE A 75 -2.22 32.14 23.37
CA PHE A 75 -1.34 33.04 24.10
C PHE A 75 -1.89 33.32 25.49
#